data_AF-A0A0E3Q682-F1
#
_entry.id   AF-A0A0E3Q682-F1
#
_cell.length_a   1.000
_cell.length_b   1.000
_cell.length_c   1.000
_cell.angle_alpha   90.00
_cell.angle_beta   90.00
_cell.angle_gamma   90.00
#
_symmetry.space_group_name_H-M   'P 1'
#
loop_
_entity.id
_entity.type
_entity.pdbx_description
1 polymer ?
#
loop_
_entity_poly.entity_id
_entity_poly.type
_entity_poly.pdbx_seq_one_letter_code
_entity_poly.pdbx_strand_id
1 'polypeptide(L)'
;MTSAVPDASAYVERAGKLYSTAVPQEIDYPVYSVSKENGLVTVTLSNARDQYVKYWAYFKTVDRFVFDKESGEYVVYASEQEEREKRLEENWFG
;
A
#
# COMPACT_ATOMS: atom_id res chain seq x y z
N MET A 1 -18.75 -1.47 -13.02
CA MET A 1 -17.66 -1.15 -13.95
C MET A 1 -16.52 -0.55 -13.14
N THR A 2 -15.46 -1.31 -12.91
CA THR A 2 -14.25 -0.84 -12.21
C THR A 2 -13.57 0.15 -13.15
N SER A 3 -13.79 1.45 -12.96
CA SER A 3 -13.07 2.46 -13.73
C SER A 3 -11.59 2.28 -13.40
N ALA A 4 -10.79 1.85 -14.36
CA ALA A 4 -9.35 1.69 -14.18
C ALA A 4 -8.80 3.03 -13.68
N VAL A 5 -8.10 3.01 -12.54
CA VAL A 5 -7.51 4.23 -11.98
C VAL A 5 -6.45 4.72 -12.98
N PRO A 6 -6.63 5.90 -13.61
CA PRO A 6 -5.60 6.42 -14.49
C PRO A 6 -4.31 6.63 -13.69
N ASP A 7 -3.18 6.29 -14.29
CA ASP A 7 -1.84 6.34 -13.69
C ASP A 7 -1.58 5.35 -12.53
N ALA A 8 -2.38 4.29 -12.39
CA ALA A 8 -2.22 3.29 -11.33
C ALA A 8 -0.78 2.75 -11.20
N SER A 9 -0.09 2.53 -12.33
CA SER A 9 1.32 2.09 -12.33
C SER A 9 2.25 3.09 -11.65
N ALA A 10 2.07 4.39 -11.87
CA ALA A 10 2.88 5.43 -11.25
C ALA A 10 2.69 5.47 -9.73
N TYR A 11 1.47 5.26 -9.24
CA TYR A 11 1.20 5.16 -7.81
C TYR A 11 1.78 3.88 -7.19
N VAL A 12 1.73 2.75 -7.91
CA VAL A 12 2.40 1.51 -7.47
C VAL A 12 3.91 1.70 -7.37
N GLU A 13 4.55 2.31 -8.37
CA GLU A 13 5.97 2.63 -8.34
C GLU A 13 6.32 3.58 -7.18
N ARG A 14 5.50 4.61 -6.95
CA ARG A 14 5.70 5.55 -5.84
C ARG A 14 5.59 4.85 -4.48
N ALA A 15 4.55 4.03 -4.28
CA ALA A 15 4.39 3.25 -3.06
C ALA A 15 5.54 2.26 -2.86
N GLY A 16 5.99 1.58 -3.91
CA GLY A 16 7.15 0.68 -3.86
C GLY A 16 8.44 1.40 -3.46
N LYS A 17 8.67 2.61 -3.98
CA LYS A 17 9.82 3.44 -3.56
C LYS A 17 9.73 3.86 -2.10
N LEU A 18 8.57 4.33 -1.64
CA LEU A 18 8.37 4.69 -0.24
C LEU A 18 8.58 3.48 0.69
N TYR A 19 7.99 2.34 0.34
CA TYR A 19 8.20 1.10 1.08
C TYR A 19 9.67 0.68 1.13
N SER A 20 10.43 0.87 0.05
CA SER A 20 11.86 0.55 0.01
C SER A 20 12.75 1.43 0.90
N THR A 21 12.23 2.54 1.43
CA THR A 21 12.91 3.35 2.47
C THR A 21 12.40 3.04 3.88
N ALA A 22 11.35 2.23 4.01
CA ALA A 22 10.83 1.81 5.30
C ALA A 22 11.75 0.80 5.98
N VAL A 23 11.83 0.86 7.32
CA VAL A 23 12.58 -0.10 8.14
C VAL A 23 11.70 -0.53 9.32
N PRO A 24 11.40 -1.84 9.48
CA PRO A 24 11.84 -2.97 8.67
C PRO A 24 11.03 -3.18 7.38
N GLN A 25 11.63 -3.88 6.42
CA GLN A 25 10.95 -4.36 5.20
C GLN A 25 10.53 -5.82 5.41
N GLU A 26 9.26 -6.03 5.75
CA GLU A 26 8.70 -7.34 6.08
C GLU A 26 7.88 -8.00 4.96
N ILE A 27 7.79 -7.39 3.77
CA ILE A 27 6.98 -7.84 2.65
C ILE A 27 7.86 -8.55 1.63
N ASP A 28 7.83 -9.88 1.67
CA ASP A 28 8.63 -10.74 0.78
C ASP A 28 7.95 -10.95 -0.58
N TYR A 29 6.62 -11.04 -0.60
CA TYR A 29 5.83 -11.28 -1.82
C TYR A 29 4.78 -10.18 -1.99
N PRO A 30 5.16 -9.02 -2.59
CA PRO A 30 4.29 -7.86 -2.66
C PRO A 30 3.13 -8.09 -3.64
N VAL A 31 1.91 -7.85 -3.15
CA VAL A 31 0.68 -7.79 -3.95
C VAL A 31 0.11 -6.39 -3.86
N TYR A 32 0.05 -5.70 -5.00
CA TYR A 32 -0.50 -4.35 -5.09
C TYR A 32 -1.96 -4.38 -5.53
N SER A 33 -2.77 -3.53 -4.90
CA SER A 33 -4.08 -3.14 -5.39
C SER A 33 -4.24 -1.64 -5.31
N VAL A 34 -4.95 -1.07 -6.28
CA VAL A 34 -5.13 0.38 -6.39
C VAL A 34 -6.62 0.69 -6.45
N SER A 35 -7.07 1.60 -5.62
CA SER A 35 -8.42 2.16 -5.65
C SER A 35 -8.35 3.69 -5.64
N LYS A 36 -9.43 4.32 -6.10
CA LYS A 36 -9.55 5.78 -6.11
C LYS A 36 -10.92 6.16 -5.59
N GLU A 37 -10.95 7.08 -4.64
CA GLU A 37 -12.18 7.60 -4.04
C GLU A 37 -11.97 9.05 -3.62
N ASN A 38 -12.92 9.93 -3.92
CA ASN A 38 -12.92 11.33 -3.46
C ASN A 38 -11.60 12.11 -3.68
N GLY A 39 -10.94 11.90 -4.83
CA GLY A 39 -9.67 12.57 -5.15
C GLY A 39 -8.43 11.93 -4.49
N LEU A 40 -8.61 10.94 -3.63
CA LEU A 40 -7.55 10.16 -3.03
C LEU A 40 -7.28 8.90 -3.86
N VAL A 41 -5.99 8.55 -3.99
CA VAL A 41 -5.57 7.27 -4.56
C VAL A 41 -5.01 6.41 -3.45
N THR A 42 -5.60 5.25 -3.24
CA THR A 42 -5.17 4.30 -2.23
C THR A 42 -4.43 3.16 -2.91
N VAL A 43 -3.18 2.94 -2.53
CA VAL A 43 -2.39 1.78 -2.91
C VAL A 43 -2.23 0.88 -1.69
N THR A 44 -2.76 -0.32 -1.78
CA THR A 44 -2.56 -1.36 -0.77
C THR A 44 -1.46 -2.29 -1.24
N LEU A 45 -0.42 -2.42 -0.43
CA LEU A 45 0.72 -3.30 -0.58
C LEU A 45 0.62 -4.41 0.48
N SER A 46 0.37 -5.64 0.04
CA SER A 46 0.16 -6.78 0.94
C SER A 46 1.27 -7.82 0.80
N ASN A 47 1.66 -8.45 1.91
CA ASN A 47 2.56 -9.60 1.90
C ASN A 47 1.80 -10.90 1.70
N ALA A 48 1.84 -11.44 0.47
CA ALA A 48 1.39 -12.80 0.22
C ALA A 48 2.32 -13.80 0.91
N ARG A 49 1.81 -14.99 1.23
CA ARG A 49 2.66 -16.05 1.82
C ARG A 49 3.62 -16.68 0.82
N ASP A 50 3.27 -16.58 -0.46
CA ASP A 50 3.99 -17.12 -1.59
C ASP A 50 3.55 -16.39 -2.87
N GLN A 51 4.45 -16.30 -3.85
CA GLN A 51 4.25 -15.64 -5.15
C GLN A 51 3.01 -16.09 -5.94
N TYR A 52 2.50 -17.30 -5.67
CA TYR A 52 1.35 -17.89 -6.36
C TYR A 52 0.02 -17.69 -5.60
N VAL A 53 0.05 -17.19 -4.36
CA VAL A 53 -1.13 -17.07 -3.50
C VAL A 53 -1.60 -15.61 -3.44
N LYS A 54 -2.16 -15.14 -4.56
CA LYS A 54 -2.59 -13.74 -4.74
C LYS A 54 -3.97 -13.40 -4.17
N TYR A 55 -4.76 -14.40 -3.76
CA TYR A 55 -6.19 -14.25 -3.44
C TYR A 55 -6.63 -14.83 -2.09
N TRP A 56 -5.72 -14.93 -1.11
CA TRP A 56 -6.10 -15.39 0.23
C TRP A 56 -6.65 -14.26 1.12
N ALA A 57 -7.60 -14.63 1.99
CA ALA A 57 -8.26 -13.74 2.93
C ALA A 57 -7.33 -13.20 4.05
N TYR A 58 -6.10 -13.71 4.14
CA TYR A 58 -5.19 -13.43 5.26
C TYR A 58 -3.79 -13.07 4.73
N PHE A 59 -3.60 -11.79 4.40
CA PHE A 59 -2.26 -11.24 4.18
C PHE A 59 -1.56 -11.04 5.54
N LYS A 60 -0.25 -11.30 5.60
CA LYS A 60 0.50 -11.22 6.87
C LYS A 60 0.65 -9.78 7.35
N THR A 61 1.09 -8.93 6.44
CA THR A 61 1.34 -7.50 6.63
C THR A 61 0.68 -6.76 5.47
N VAL A 62 0.02 -5.65 5.75
CA VAL A 62 -0.65 -4.81 4.77
C VAL A 62 -0.30 -3.35 5.03
N ASP A 63 0.34 -2.72 4.05
CA ASP A 63 0.61 -1.29 4.04
C ASP A 63 -0.33 -0.59 3.07
N ARG A 64 -1.05 0.42 3.57
CA ARG A 64 -2.01 1.20 2.82
C ARG A 64 -1.51 2.63 2.68
N PHE A 65 -1.07 2.97 1.48
CA PHE A 65 -0.62 4.30 1.10
C PHE A 65 -1.81 5.08 0.54
N VAL A 66 -2.16 6.19 1.18
CA VAL A 66 -3.23 7.09 0.72
C VAL A 66 -2.57 8.36 0.21
N PHE A 67 -2.69 8.59 -1.10
CA PHE A 67 -2.14 9.76 -1.78
C PHE A 67 -3.23 10.78 -2.05
N ASP A 68 -2.99 12.02 -1.64
CA ASP A 68 -3.80 13.15 -2.06
C ASP A 68 -3.31 13.64 -3.42
N LYS A 69 -4.21 13.64 -4.43
CA LYS A 69 -3.84 14.06 -5.79
C LYS A 69 -3.64 15.56 -5.93
N GLU A 70 -4.24 16.36 -5.08
CA GLU A 70 -4.21 17.83 -5.16
C GLU A 70 -2.99 18.38 -4.44
N SER A 71 -2.74 17.93 -3.21
CA SER A 71 -1.61 18.39 -2.40
C SER A 71 -0.30 17.63 -2.72
N GLY A 72 -0.40 16.41 -3.24
CA GLY A 72 0.74 15.52 -3.42
C GLY A 72 1.24 14.87 -2.12
N GLU A 73 0.62 15.20 -0.99
CA GLU A 73 0.88 14.59 0.32
C GLU A 73 0.42 13.13 0.34
N TYR A 74 0.92 12.39 1.34
CA TYR A 74 0.52 11.00 1.54
C TYR A 74 0.49 10.64 3.02
N VAL A 75 -0.31 9.62 3.34
CA VAL A 75 -0.34 8.98 4.65
C VAL A 75 -0.23 7.48 4.46
N VAL A 76 0.53 6.81 5.32
CA VAL A 76 0.66 5.35 5.29
C VAL A 76 0.03 4.76 6.55
N TYR A 77 -0.68 3.66 6.37
CA TYR A 77 -1.23 2.84 7.46
C TYR A 77 -0.67 1.43 7.35
N ALA A 78 -0.27 0.83 8.45
CA ALA A 78 0.15 -0.57 8.50
C ALA A 78 -0.81 -1.39 9.35
N SER A 79 -1.06 -2.63 8.95
CA SER A 79 -1.73 -3.64 9.76
C SER A 79 -1.06 -5.00 9.61
N GLU A 80 -1.07 -5.77 10.69
CA GLU A 80 -0.66 -7.17 10.71
C GLU A 80 -1.89 -8.04 11.03
N GLN A 81 -2.08 -9.14 10.29
CA GLN A 81 -3.01 -10.23 10.64
C GLN A 81 -4.39 -9.82 11.19
N GLU A 82 -5.08 -8.88 10.52
CA GLU A 82 -6.41 -8.35 10.89
C GLU A 82 -6.45 -7.42 12.12
N GLU A 83 -5.29 -7.01 12.64
CA GLU A 83 -5.22 -5.99 13.68
C GLU A 83 -5.66 -4.61 13.15
N ARG A 84 -6.03 -3.74 14.10
CA ARG A 84 -6.42 -2.36 13.79
C ARG A 84 -5.26 -1.64 13.10
N GLU A 85 -5.55 -1.04 11.96
CA GLU A 85 -4.59 -0.21 11.22
C GLU A 85 -3.97 0.86 12.12
N LYS A 86 -2.64 0.97 12.08
CA LYS A 86 -1.87 2.02 12.74
C LYS A 86 -1.38 2.98 11.67
N ARG A 87 -1.60 4.28 11.87
CA ARG A 87 -0.98 5.30 11.03
C ARG A 87 0.53 5.27 11.28
N LEU A 88 1.31 5.11 10.23
CA LEU A 88 2.76 5.24 10.30
C LEU A 88 3.12 6.73 10.30
N GLU A 89 3.97 7.12 11.24
CA GLU A 89 4.56 8.45 11.31
C GLU A 89 5.65 8.59 10.22
N GLU A 90 5.95 9.83 9.81
CA GLU A 90 6.89 10.11 8.71
C GLU A 90 8.29 9.56 8.96
N ASN A 91 8.70 9.43 10.23
CA ASN A 91 9.98 8.84 10.65
C ASN A 91 10.16 7.36 10.28
N TRP A 92 9.10 6.67 9.86
CA TRP A 92 9.18 5.30 9.34
C TRP A 92 9.73 5.25 7.90
N PHE A 93 9.78 6.38 7.20
CA PHE A 93 10.23 6.49 5.83
C PHE A 93 11.45 7.44 5.79
N GLY A 94 12.61 6.90 5.42
CA GLY A 94 13.88 7.66 5.34
C GLY A 94 13.93 8.64 4.17
#